data_AF-A0A521SAI6-F1
#
_entry.id   AF-A0A521SAI6-F1
#
_cell.length_a   1.000
_cell.length_b   1.000
_cell.length_c   1.000
_cell.angle_alpha   90.00
_cell.angle_beta   90.00
_cell.angle_gamma   90.00
#
_symmetry.space_group_name_H-M   'P 1'
#
loop_
_entity.id
_entity.type
_entity.pdbx_description
1 polymer ?
#
loop_
_entity_poly.entity_id
_entity_poly.type
_entity_poly.pdbx_seq_one_letter_code
_entity_poly.pdbx_strand_id
1 'polypeptide(L)'
;MIKNPVLREGIEIYLIEGHGFSVYFYILLLLAPFEFLTLFLPSLDPQTWVGPANLFKLTSVVTLVLAVYFSLRIANQEFVPWRFLPLKRWLQQEGVAVSDIALAQGALLCLHGLVFLLVSSPLLVWAGAIARVSAVSIVFTLSCILFYSVTYGVWALVAAALWERRMENRQVFIRSFFLAVVFLSALLYLPLNPVAFLLAQLEGKEMAPLLLWGWRWSAPLVHFLFQFFLLGSALFLYRWALRRGVSL
;
A
#
# COMPACT_ATOMS: atom_id res chain seq x y z
N MET A 1 1.46 25.66 -13.89
CA MET A 1 1.82 24.74 -14.99
C MET A 1 2.79 23.70 -14.44
N ILE A 2 2.50 22.40 -14.55
CA ILE A 2 3.37 21.33 -14.02
C ILE A 2 4.63 21.27 -14.86
N LYS A 3 5.79 21.58 -14.27
CA LYS A 3 7.09 21.65 -14.99
C LYS A 3 7.68 20.27 -15.29
N ASN A 4 7.41 19.27 -14.45
CA ASN A 4 7.95 17.92 -14.61
C ASN A 4 7.09 17.14 -15.62
N PRO A 5 7.65 16.73 -16.77
CA PRO A 5 6.88 16.10 -17.85
C PRO A 5 6.36 14.71 -17.47
N VAL A 6 7.11 13.95 -16.66
CA VAL A 6 6.69 12.63 -16.16
C VAL A 6 5.50 12.75 -15.21
N LEU A 7 5.52 13.76 -14.34
CA LEU A 7 4.40 14.02 -13.43
C LEU A 7 3.16 14.48 -14.21
N ARG A 8 3.35 15.31 -15.24
CA ARG A 8 2.26 15.77 -16.11
C ARG A 8 1.60 14.60 -16.83
N GLU A 9 2.37 13.76 -17.50
CA GLU A 9 1.87 12.55 -18.17
C GLU A 9 1.13 11.65 -17.17
N GLY A 10 1.73 11.42 -16.00
CA GLY A 10 1.13 10.60 -14.96
C GLY A 10 -0.22 11.14 -14.49
N ILE A 11 -0.35 12.44 -14.24
CA ILE A 11 -1.62 13.05 -13.84
C ILE A 11 -2.66 12.98 -14.96
N GLU A 12 -2.25 13.18 -16.21
CA GLU A 12 -3.13 13.12 -17.38
C GLU A 12 -3.72 11.71 -17.53
N ILE A 13 -2.88 10.68 -17.57
CA ILE A 13 -3.33 9.28 -17.67
C ILE A 13 -4.14 8.88 -16.42
N TYR A 14 -3.69 9.29 -15.24
CA TYR A 14 -4.26 8.81 -13.99
C TYR A 14 -5.61 9.46 -13.65
N LEU A 15 -5.67 10.80 -13.71
CA LEU A 15 -6.84 11.58 -13.29
C LEU A 15 -7.72 11.99 -14.47
N ILE A 16 -7.14 12.46 -15.57
CA ILE A 16 -7.92 13.03 -16.69
C ILE A 16 -8.50 11.92 -17.57
N GLU A 17 -7.69 10.93 -17.94
CA GLU A 17 -8.16 9.77 -18.71
C GLU A 17 -8.91 8.74 -17.83
N GLY A 18 -8.88 8.93 -16.51
CA GLY A 18 -9.68 8.16 -15.56
C GLY A 18 -9.13 6.77 -15.23
N HIS A 19 -7.91 6.44 -15.65
CA HIS A 19 -7.38 5.08 -15.47
C HIS A 19 -7.08 4.72 -14.01
N GLY A 20 -6.83 5.74 -13.16
CA GLY A 20 -6.74 5.56 -11.71
C GLY A 20 -8.08 5.25 -11.03
N PHE A 21 -9.22 5.59 -11.66
CA PHE A 21 -10.54 5.48 -11.04
C PHE A 21 -11.08 4.07 -10.94
N SER A 22 -10.68 3.18 -11.85
CA SER A 22 -11.09 1.77 -11.83
C SER A 22 -10.82 1.12 -10.46
N VAL A 23 -9.68 1.43 -9.86
CA VAL A 23 -9.28 0.98 -8.54
C VAL A 23 -10.23 1.46 -7.44
N TYR A 24 -10.61 2.74 -7.45
CA TYR A 24 -11.55 3.30 -6.48
C TYR A 24 -12.95 2.70 -6.58
N PHE A 25 -13.39 2.39 -7.79
CA PHE A 25 -14.63 1.67 -7.99
C PHE A 25 -14.57 0.26 -7.39
N TYR A 26 -13.49 -0.50 -7.64
CA TYR A 26 -13.32 -1.84 -7.03
C TYR A 26 -13.27 -1.78 -5.51
N ILE A 27 -12.64 -0.76 -4.94
CA ILE A 27 -12.59 -0.59 -3.47
C ILE A 27 -13.99 -0.41 -2.92
N LEU A 28 -14.80 0.50 -3.47
CA LEU A 28 -16.18 0.71 -3.00
C LEU A 28 -17.04 -0.55 -3.20
N LEU A 29 -16.89 -1.22 -4.33
CA LEU A 29 -17.61 -2.45 -4.65
C LEU A 29 -17.22 -3.63 -3.77
N LEU A 30 -16.02 -3.66 -3.20
CA LEU A 30 -15.60 -4.70 -2.28
C LEU A 30 -15.90 -4.31 -0.82
N LEU A 31 -15.56 -3.09 -0.43
CA LEU A 31 -15.63 -2.66 0.96
C LEU A 31 -17.06 -2.44 1.43
N ALA A 32 -17.91 -1.79 0.63
CA ALA A 32 -19.28 -1.50 1.05
C ALA A 32 -20.14 -2.77 1.20
N PRO A 33 -20.13 -3.74 0.27
CA PRO A 33 -20.80 -5.02 0.48
C PRO A 33 -20.19 -5.81 1.62
N PHE A 34 -18.87 -5.79 1.80
CA PHE A 34 -18.24 -6.47 2.93
C PHE A 34 -18.70 -5.92 4.28
N GLU A 35 -18.75 -4.60 4.45
CA GLU A 35 -19.26 -3.97 5.67
C GLU A 35 -20.75 -4.25 5.87
N PHE A 36 -21.55 -4.15 4.81
CA PHE A 36 -22.98 -4.48 4.85
C PHE A 36 -23.19 -5.94 5.27
N LEU A 37 -22.50 -6.89 4.65
CA LEU A 37 -22.62 -8.31 4.99
C LEU A 37 -22.14 -8.57 6.43
N THR A 38 -21.08 -7.90 6.88
CA THR A 38 -20.58 -8.03 8.27
C THR A 38 -21.60 -7.51 9.30
N LEU A 39 -22.36 -6.47 8.95
CA LEU A 39 -23.38 -5.88 9.82
C LEU A 39 -24.69 -6.65 9.84
N PHE A 40 -25.12 -7.17 8.69
CA PHE A 40 -26.48 -7.67 8.49
C PHE A 40 -26.58 -9.19 8.38
N LEU A 41 -25.50 -9.91 8.09
CA LEU A 41 -25.56 -11.37 8.13
C LEU A 41 -25.49 -11.87 9.58
N PRO A 42 -26.44 -12.70 10.02
CA PRO A 42 -26.32 -13.40 11.28
C PRO A 42 -25.08 -14.31 11.22
N SER A 43 -24.24 -14.25 12.26
CA SER A 43 -23.16 -15.24 12.41
C SER A 43 -23.77 -16.63 12.53
N LEU A 44 -23.18 -17.62 11.85
CA LEU A 44 -23.63 -19.01 11.92
C LEU A 44 -23.56 -19.59 13.34
N ASP A 45 -22.75 -18.98 14.21
CA ASP A 45 -22.74 -19.23 15.64
C ASP A 45 -23.26 -17.97 16.38
N PRO A 46 -24.40 -18.06 17.09
CA PRO A 46 -24.99 -16.95 17.85
C PRO A 46 -24.15 -16.48 19.04
N GLN A 47 -23.08 -17.21 19.43
CA GLN A 47 -22.10 -16.77 20.44
C GLN A 47 -20.95 -15.96 19.81
N THR A 48 -20.61 -16.21 18.56
CA THR A 48 -19.64 -15.42 17.78
C THR A 48 -20.34 -14.42 16.88
N TRP A 49 -21.25 -13.62 17.44
CA TRP A 49 -21.70 -12.45 16.71
C TRP A 49 -20.45 -11.64 16.36
N VAL A 50 -20.12 -11.51 15.07
CA VAL A 50 -19.11 -10.55 14.59
C VAL A 50 -19.76 -9.19 14.79
N GLY A 51 -19.85 -8.79 16.06
CA GLY A 51 -20.65 -7.66 16.46
C GLY A 51 -20.06 -6.37 15.91
N PRO A 52 -20.76 -5.25 16.14
CA PRO A 52 -20.26 -3.90 15.90
C PRO A 52 -18.80 -3.68 16.31
N ALA A 53 -18.35 -4.35 17.38
CA ALA A 53 -17.00 -4.29 17.93
C ALA A 53 -15.88 -4.81 16.99
N ASN A 54 -16.18 -5.72 16.05
CA ASN A 54 -15.19 -6.27 15.11
C ASN A 54 -15.24 -5.61 13.73
N LEU A 55 -16.31 -4.87 13.41
CA LEU A 55 -16.49 -4.22 12.12
C LEU A 55 -15.30 -3.34 11.76
N PHE A 56 -14.91 -2.41 12.64
CA PHE A 56 -13.79 -1.52 12.38
C PHE A 56 -12.47 -2.27 12.15
N LYS A 57 -12.21 -3.35 12.90
CA LYS A 57 -11.00 -4.17 12.73
C LYS A 57 -10.98 -4.85 11.37
N LEU A 58 -12.07 -5.49 10.98
CA LEU A 58 -12.20 -6.16 9.70
C LEU A 58 -12.11 -5.18 8.53
N THR A 59 -12.84 -4.07 8.59
CA THR A 59 -12.72 -3.00 7.58
C THR A 59 -11.28 -2.52 7.48
N SER A 60 -10.62 -2.21 8.61
CA SER A 60 -9.24 -1.73 8.63
C SER A 60 -8.27 -2.70 7.94
N VAL A 61 -8.40 -4.00 8.20
CA VAL A 61 -7.57 -5.05 7.57
C VAL A 61 -7.86 -5.14 6.07
N VAL A 62 -9.13 -5.20 5.68
CA VAL A 62 -9.50 -5.27 4.26
C VAL A 62 -9.01 -4.03 3.51
N THR A 63 -9.21 -2.84 4.08
CA THR A 63 -8.71 -1.58 3.51
C THR A 63 -7.19 -1.59 3.38
N LEU A 64 -6.46 -2.05 4.39
CA LEU A 64 -5.00 -2.17 4.34
C LEU A 64 -4.54 -3.09 3.20
N VAL A 65 -5.12 -4.29 3.12
CA VAL A 65 -4.77 -5.29 2.10
C VAL A 65 -5.05 -4.75 0.70
N LEU A 66 -6.20 -4.12 0.49
CA LEU A 66 -6.56 -3.49 -0.78
C LEU A 66 -5.62 -2.33 -1.11
N ALA A 67 -5.29 -1.47 -0.14
CA ALA A 67 -4.39 -0.33 -0.34
C ALA A 67 -3.01 -0.78 -0.82
N VAL A 68 -2.45 -1.81 -0.18
CA VAL A 68 -1.16 -2.40 -0.56
C VAL A 68 -1.24 -3.04 -1.94
N TYR A 69 -2.27 -3.85 -2.18
CA TYR A 69 -2.46 -4.54 -3.47
C TYR A 69 -2.58 -3.56 -4.63
N PHE A 70 -3.44 -2.54 -4.50
CA PHE A 70 -3.64 -1.57 -5.56
C PHE A 70 -2.46 -0.62 -5.74
N SER A 71 -1.76 -0.27 -4.67
CA SER A 71 -0.51 0.52 -4.77
C SER A 71 0.54 -0.24 -5.56
N LEU A 72 0.70 -1.55 -5.32
CA LEU A 72 1.61 -2.39 -6.10
C LEU A 72 1.22 -2.42 -7.59
N ARG A 73 -0.07 -2.58 -7.91
CA ARG A 73 -0.50 -2.67 -9.31
C ARG A 73 -0.43 -1.33 -10.06
N ILE A 74 -0.80 -0.23 -9.41
CA ILE A 74 -0.73 1.12 -10.00
C ILE A 74 0.71 1.56 -10.19
N ALA A 75 1.57 1.41 -9.18
CA ALA A 75 2.99 1.74 -9.31
C ALA A 75 3.66 0.89 -10.40
N ASN A 76 3.18 -0.34 -10.58
CA ASN A 76 3.60 -1.20 -11.68
C ASN A 76 2.88 -0.93 -13.01
N GLN A 77 2.11 0.15 -13.12
CA GLN A 77 1.43 0.56 -14.35
C GLN A 77 0.62 -0.57 -15.00
N GLU A 78 0.12 -1.54 -14.22
CA GLU A 78 -0.47 -2.76 -14.78
C GLU A 78 -1.79 -2.52 -15.51
N PHE A 79 -2.48 -1.43 -15.16
CA PHE A 79 -3.77 -1.10 -15.74
C PHE A 79 -3.65 -0.50 -17.14
N VAL A 80 -2.55 0.20 -17.44
CA VAL A 80 -2.37 0.90 -18.72
C VAL A 80 -0.89 1.00 -19.15
N PRO A 81 -0.17 -0.11 -19.26
CA PRO A 81 1.27 -0.10 -19.51
C PRO A 81 1.66 0.51 -20.87
N TRP A 82 0.76 0.52 -21.85
CA TRP A 82 1.00 1.05 -23.19
C TRP A 82 0.86 2.58 -23.30
N ARG A 83 0.23 3.24 -22.32
CA ARG A 83 0.05 4.71 -22.34
C ARG A 83 1.26 5.44 -21.77
N PHE A 84 1.96 4.83 -20.84
CA PHE A 84 3.14 5.42 -20.25
C PHE A 84 4.33 5.32 -21.21
N LEU A 85 5.01 6.44 -21.40
CA LEU A 85 6.30 6.47 -22.05
C LEU A 85 7.31 5.62 -21.26
N PRO A 86 8.12 4.80 -21.95
CA PRO A 86 9.19 4.04 -21.30
C PRO A 86 10.14 4.97 -20.53
N LEU A 87 10.53 4.57 -19.32
CA LEU A 87 11.60 5.16 -18.51
C LEU A 87 12.88 5.38 -19.33
N LYS A 88 13.25 4.43 -20.21
CA LYS A 88 14.42 4.60 -21.09
C LYS A 88 14.29 5.81 -22.01
N ARG A 89 13.08 6.08 -22.53
CA ARG A 89 12.82 7.22 -23.41
C ARG A 89 12.95 8.53 -22.64
N TRP A 90 12.38 8.59 -21.44
CA TRP A 90 12.54 9.75 -20.55
C TRP A 90 14.01 10.07 -20.23
N LEU A 91 14.81 9.04 -19.95
CA LEU A 91 16.22 9.19 -19.59
C LEU A 91 17.11 9.54 -20.79
N GLN A 92 16.96 8.84 -21.92
CA GLN A 92 17.91 8.91 -23.04
C GLN A 92 17.52 9.91 -24.12
N GLN A 93 16.22 10.05 -24.41
CA GLN A 93 15.75 10.90 -25.51
C GLN A 93 15.32 12.27 -25.00
N GLU A 94 14.57 12.31 -23.90
CA GLU A 94 14.05 13.55 -23.31
C GLU A 94 15.02 14.17 -22.28
N GLY A 95 16.10 13.47 -21.94
CA GLY A 95 17.16 13.97 -21.04
C GLY A 95 16.69 14.27 -19.62
N VAL A 96 15.58 13.67 -19.17
CA VAL A 96 15.02 13.92 -17.83
C VAL A 96 15.92 13.30 -16.76
N ALA A 97 16.25 14.07 -15.72
CA ALA A 97 17.11 13.58 -14.66
C ALA A 97 16.45 12.44 -13.86
N VAL A 98 17.25 11.47 -13.42
CA VAL A 98 16.78 10.35 -12.57
C VAL A 98 16.04 10.86 -11.32
N SER A 99 16.49 11.96 -10.72
CA SER A 99 15.82 12.57 -9.56
C SER A 99 14.42 13.06 -9.88
N ASP A 100 14.21 13.61 -11.07
CA ASP A 100 12.92 14.16 -11.49
C ASP A 100 11.93 13.04 -11.80
N ILE A 101 12.40 11.95 -12.41
CA ILE A 101 11.59 10.74 -12.61
C ILE A 101 11.19 10.13 -11.26
N ALA A 102 12.17 9.94 -10.36
CA ALA A 102 11.93 9.33 -9.05
C ALA A 102 10.94 10.17 -8.21
N LEU A 103 11.10 11.50 -8.22
CA LEU A 103 10.21 12.41 -7.53
C LEU A 103 8.80 12.37 -8.14
N ALA A 104 8.67 12.38 -9.47
CA ALA A 104 7.38 12.32 -10.14
C ALA A 104 6.63 11.01 -9.85
N GLN A 105 7.29 9.85 -10.00
CA GLN A 105 6.67 8.55 -9.74
C GLN A 105 6.35 8.35 -8.25
N GLY A 106 7.23 8.82 -7.37
CA GLY A 106 6.95 8.84 -5.93
C GLY A 106 5.76 9.74 -5.58
N ALA A 107 5.67 10.94 -6.17
CA ALA A 107 4.55 11.84 -5.97
C ALA A 107 3.22 11.26 -6.48
N LEU A 108 3.22 10.58 -7.63
CA LEU A 108 2.05 9.87 -8.15
C LEU A 108 1.61 8.72 -7.23
N LEU A 109 2.56 7.97 -6.65
CA LEU A 109 2.27 6.93 -5.68
C LEU A 109 1.65 7.51 -4.39
N CYS A 110 2.22 8.60 -3.86
CA CYS A 110 1.66 9.31 -2.71
C CYS A 110 0.26 9.86 -3.01
N LEU A 111 0.06 10.45 -4.19
CA LEU A 111 -1.25 10.92 -4.64
C LEU A 111 -2.27 9.77 -4.67
N HIS A 112 -1.89 8.62 -5.22
CA HIS A 112 -2.75 7.43 -5.19
C HIS A 112 -3.11 7.03 -3.76
N GLY A 113 -2.13 6.93 -2.86
CA GLY A 113 -2.38 6.59 -1.45
C GLY A 113 -3.32 7.58 -0.76
N LEU A 114 -3.17 8.88 -1.02
CA LEU A 114 -4.03 9.93 -0.46
C LEU A 114 -5.45 9.88 -1.00
N VAL A 115 -5.63 9.69 -2.31
CA VAL A 115 -6.97 9.56 -2.90
C VAL A 115 -7.62 8.26 -2.45
N PHE A 116 -6.87 7.16 -2.35
CA PHE A 116 -7.34 5.91 -1.78
C PHE A 116 -7.90 6.14 -0.37
N LEU A 117 -7.12 6.80 0.49
CA LEU A 117 -7.57 7.13 1.85
C LEU A 117 -8.81 8.01 1.84
N LEU A 118 -8.86 9.03 0.99
CA LEU A 118 -10.01 9.92 0.89
C LEU A 118 -11.28 9.12 0.57
N VAL A 119 -11.20 8.17 -0.36
CA VAL A 119 -12.34 7.31 -0.76
C VAL A 119 -12.69 6.29 0.31
N SER A 120 -11.72 5.69 1.00
CA SER A 120 -11.97 4.68 2.04
C SER A 120 -12.35 5.26 3.40
N SER A 121 -11.98 6.51 3.67
CA SER A 121 -12.15 7.14 5.00
C SER A 121 -13.60 7.23 5.46
N PRO A 122 -14.62 7.54 4.64
CA PRO A 122 -16.00 7.60 5.11
C PRO A 122 -16.49 6.25 5.65
N LEU A 123 -16.12 5.15 4.97
CA LEU A 123 -16.46 3.79 5.38
C LEU A 123 -15.73 3.41 6.67
N LEU A 124 -14.42 3.69 6.76
CA LEU A 124 -13.65 3.47 7.99
C LEU A 124 -14.16 4.29 9.18
N VAL A 125 -14.52 5.55 8.97
CA VAL A 125 -15.08 6.43 10.02
C VAL A 125 -16.44 5.93 10.45
N TRP A 126 -17.27 5.50 9.50
CA TRP A 126 -18.58 4.92 9.80
C TRP A 126 -18.47 3.61 10.58
N ALA A 127 -17.62 2.68 10.14
CA ALA A 127 -17.30 1.46 10.87
C ALA A 127 -16.74 1.77 12.27
N GLY A 128 -15.87 2.78 12.39
CA GLY A 128 -15.32 3.24 13.65
C GLY A 128 -16.37 3.82 14.59
N ALA A 129 -17.33 4.58 14.06
CA ALA A 129 -18.45 5.13 14.84
C ALA A 129 -19.36 4.02 15.38
N ILE A 130 -19.69 3.02 14.56
CA ILE A 130 -20.47 1.84 14.96
C ILE A 130 -19.73 1.05 16.05
N ALA A 131 -18.43 0.84 15.87
CA ALA A 131 -17.56 0.14 16.82
C ALA A 131 -17.17 0.99 18.05
N ARG A 132 -17.61 2.26 18.12
CA ARG A 132 -17.26 3.24 19.17
C ARG A 132 -15.75 3.40 19.37
N VAL A 133 -15.01 3.36 18.28
CA VAL A 133 -13.55 3.48 18.27
C VAL A 133 -13.13 4.94 18.46
N SER A 134 -12.05 5.16 19.20
CA SER A 134 -11.52 6.51 19.43
C SER A 134 -11.03 7.17 18.13
N ALA A 135 -11.12 8.50 18.05
CA ALA A 135 -10.59 9.27 16.92
C ALA A 135 -9.09 9.03 16.71
N VAL A 136 -8.34 8.84 17.80
CA VAL A 136 -6.90 8.54 17.76
C VAL A 136 -6.63 7.22 17.04
N SER A 137 -7.40 6.17 17.36
CA SER A 137 -7.28 4.87 16.68
C SER A 137 -7.63 4.95 15.20
N ILE A 138 -8.64 5.77 14.83
CA ILE A 138 -8.99 5.99 13.41
C ILE A 138 -7.85 6.68 12.66
N VAL A 139 -7.30 7.76 13.21
CA VAL A 139 -6.16 8.48 12.61
C VAL A 139 -4.93 7.59 12.52
N PHE A 140 -4.67 6.77 13.55
CA PHE A 140 -3.59 5.80 13.54
C PHE A 140 -3.77 4.76 12.42
N THR A 141 -4.97 4.20 12.27
CA THR A 141 -5.29 3.24 11.20
C THR A 141 -5.08 3.87 9.82
N LEU A 142 -5.62 5.07 9.57
CA LEU A 142 -5.45 5.77 8.29
C LEU A 142 -3.98 6.03 7.99
N SER A 143 -3.22 6.47 9.00
CA SER A 143 -1.78 6.71 8.89
C SER A 143 -1.00 5.43 8.57
N CYS A 144 -1.36 4.32 9.23
CA CYS A 144 -0.80 3.00 8.93
C CYS A 144 -1.09 2.56 7.50
N ILE A 145 -2.35 2.68 7.04
CA ILE A 145 -2.75 2.31 5.68
C ILE A 145 -1.92 3.08 4.65
N LEU A 146 -1.75 4.39 4.81
CA LEU A 146 -0.91 5.21 3.92
C LEU A 146 0.56 4.81 3.99
N PHE A 147 1.08 4.59 5.20
CA PHE A 147 2.48 4.21 5.39
C PHE A 147 2.80 2.89 4.69
N TYR A 148 1.98 1.86 4.88
CA TYR A 148 2.18 0.56 4.23
C TYR A 148 1.94 0.63 2.73
N SER A 149 0.92 1.36 2.26
CA SER A 149 0.63 1.47 0.83
C SER A 149 1.82 2.08 0.07
N VAL A 150 2.46 3.11 0.62
CA VAL A 150 3.68 3.70 0.06
C VAL A 150 4.87 2.75 0.21
N THR A 151 5.09 2.18 1.40
CA THR A 151 6.22 1.27 1.67
C THR A 151 6.28 0.12 0.69
N TYR A 152 5.15 -0.54 0.46
CA TYR A 152 5.08 -1.64 -0.49
C TYR A 152 4.96 -1.16 -1.94
N GLY A 153 4.29 -0.03 -2.21
CA GLY A 153 4.17 0.53 -3.55
C GLY A 153 5.52 0.90 -4.19
N VAL A 154 6.52 1.34 -3.41
CA VAL A 154 7.86 1.62 -3.94
C VAL A 154 8.51 0.35 -4.52
N TRP A 155 8.24 -0.85 -3.99
CA TRP A 155 8.75 -2.09 -4.57
C TRP A 155 8.18 -2.40 -5.95
N ALA A 156 6.96 -1.94 -6.24
CA ALA A 156 6.42 -2.01 -7.59
C ALA A 156 7.10 -1.00 -8.54
N LEU A 157 7.52 0.18 -8.05
CA LEU A 157 8.37 1.09 -8.83
C LEU A 157 9.74 0.47 -9.13
N VAL A 158 10.34 -0.26 -8.17
CA VAL A 158 11.56 -1.06 -8.39
C VAL A 158 11.33 -2.06 -9.52
N ALA A 159 10.24 -2.84 -9.46
CA ALA A 159 9.93 -3.84 -10.47
C ALA A 159 9.72 -3.22 -11.85
N ALA A 160 9.01 -2.09 -11.92
CA ALA A 160 8.81 -1.33 -13.14
C ALA A 160 10.14 -0.84 -13.75
N ALA A 161 11.07 -0.38 -12.93
CA ALA A 161 12.39 0.08 -13.37
C ALA A 161 13.29 -1.08 -13.84
N LEU A 162 13.29 -2.22 -13.12
CA LEU A 162 14.15 -3.37 -13.45
C LEU A 162 13.68 -4.16 -14.66
N TRP A 163 12.37 -4.29 -14.83
CA TRP A 163 11.75 -5.16 -15.83
C TRP A 163 10.77 -4.44 -16.74
N GLU A 164 11.01 -3.16 -17.03
CA GLU A 164 10.17 -2.29 -17.86
C GLU A 164 9.47 -3.01 -19.03
N ARG A 165 10.24 -3.75 -19.85
CA ARG A 165 9.74 -4.47 -21.05
C ARG A 165 9.26 -5.91 -20.80
N ARG A 166 9.44 -6.45 -19.58
CA ARG A 166 9.07 -7.82 -19.21
C ARG A 166 7.88 -7.80 -18.24
N MET A 167 6.69 -7.53 -18.79
CA MET A 167 5.45 -7.43 -18.01
C MET A 167 5.17 -8.67 -17.15
N GLU A 168 5.43 -9.86 -17.68
CA GLU A 168 5.26 -11.13 -16.95
C GLU A 168 6.13 -11.17 -15.70
N ASN A 169 7.42 -10.83 -15.80
CA ASN A 169 8.33 -10.80 -14.66
C ASN A 169 7.87 -9.80 -13.59
N ARG A 170 7.37 -8.64 -14.02
CA ARG A 170 6.83 -7.61 -13.10
C ARG A 170 5.64 -8.14 -12.32
N GLN A 171 4.69 -8.79 -13.00
CA GLN A 171 3.49 -9.36 -12.39
C GLN A 171 3.81 -10.53 -11.46
N VAL A 172 4.71 -11.42 -11.86
CA VAL A 172 5.16 -12.54 -11.00
C VAL A 172 5.82 -11.99 -9.74
N PHE A 173 6.74 -11.02 -9.88
CA PHE A 173 7.37 -10.38 -8.74
C PHE A 173 6.34 -9.78 -7.78
N ILE A 174 5.37 -9.02 -8.28
CA ILE A 174 4.35 -8.38 -7.43
C ILE A 174 3.47 -9.39 -6.71
N ARG A 175 3.02 -10.43 -7.42
CA ARG A 175 2.18 -11.48 -6.82
C ARG A 175 2.95 -12.23 -5.73
N SER A 176 4.19 -12.63 -6.02
CA SER A 176 5.05 -13.33 -5.06
C SER A 176 5.43 -12.43 -3.88
N PHE A 177 5.73 -11.16 -4.13
CA PHE A 177 6.06 -10.18 -3.08
C PHE A 177 4.85 -9.92 -2.18
N PHE A 178 3.67 -9.68 -2.74
CA PHE A 178 2.44 -9.52 -1.98
C PHE A 178 2.12 -10.78 -1.16
N LEU A 179 2.24 -11.97 -1.75
CA LEU A 179 2.05 -13.24 -1.03
C LEU A 179 3.04 -13.36 0.14
N ALA A 180 4.31 -13.03 -0.06
CA ALA A 180 5.31 -13.06 1.00
C ALA A 180 4.98 -12.06 2.12
N VAL A 181 4.61 -10.84 1.76
CA VAL A 181 4.25 -9.79 2.72
C VAL A 181 3.00 -10.17 3.52
N VAL A 182 2.02 -10.86 2.93
CA VAL A 182 0.78 -11.23 3.63
C VAL A 182 0.94 -12.55 4.40
N PHE A 183 1.49 -13.59 3.78
CA PHE A 183 1.52 -14.95 4.31
C PHE A 183 2.84 -15.31 5.02
N LEU A 184 4.00 -15.00 4.44
CA LEU A 184 5.28 -15.31 5.08
C LEU A 184 5.50 -14.47 6.35
N SER A 185 5.02 -13.23 6.36
CA SER A 185 5.06 -12.41 7.58
C SER A 185 4.10 -12.92 8.67
N ALA A 186 3.00 -13.61 8.32
CA ALA A 186 2.12 -14.24 9.30
C ALA A 186 2.80 -15.45 9.99
N LEU A 187 3.75 -16.09 9.31
CA LEU A 187 4.52 -17.22 9.82
C LEU A 187 5.74 -16.80 10.66
N LEU A 188 6.29 -15.62 10.40
CA LEU A 188 7.54 -15.13 10.99
C LEU A 188 7.28 -13.90 11.86
N TYR A 189 7.19 -14.10 13.18
CA TYR A 189 7.09 -13.08 14.22
C TYR A 189 6.02 -11.97 13.98
N LEU A 190 4.97 -12.00 14.80
CA LEU A 190 3.76 -11.19 14.66
C LEU A 190 3.96 -9.69 14.38
N PRO A 191 4.93 -8.96 14.98
CA PRO A 191 5.12 -7.54 14.72
C PRO A 191 5.99 -7.27 13.50
N LEU A 192 6.17 -8.19 12.55
CA LEU A 192 6.65 -7.84 11.20
C LEU A 192 5.49 -7.76 10.20
N ASN A 193 4.41 -8.50 10.45
CA ASN A 193 3.22 -8.53 9.61
C ASN A 193 2.38 -7.25 9.83
N PRO A 194 2.15 -6.42 8.81
CA PRO A 194 1.32 -5.21 8.92
C PRO A 194 -0.11 -5.48 9.39
N VAL A 195 -0.73 -6.57 8.92
CA VAL A 195 -2.10 -6.98 9.29
C VAL A 195 -2.14 -7.40 10.76
N ALA A 196 -1.23 -8.27 11.18
CA ALA A 196 -1.21 -8.76 12.55
C ALA A 196 -0.82 -7.64 13.53
N PHE A 197 0.10 -6.75 13.13
CA PHE A 197 0.46 -5.56 13.89
C PHE A 197 -0.74 -4.61 14.07
N LEU A 198 -1.44 -4.28 12.98
CA LEU A 198 -2.61 -3.41 13.03
C LEU A 198 -3.71 -4.01 13.93
N LEU A 199 -4.00 -5.31 13.79
CA LEU A 199 -4.99 -6.00 14.61
C LEU A 199 -4.63 -5.96 16.11
N ALA A 200 -3.38 -6.28 16.48
CA ALA A 200 -2.99 -6.28 17.88
C ALA A 200 -2.99 -4.85 18.48
N GLN A 201 -2.67 -3.81 17.70
CA GLN A 201 -2.84 -2.42 18.15
C GLN A 201 -4.31 -2.05 18.35
N LEU A 202 -5.20 -2.44 17.43
CA LEU A 202 -6.63 -2.17 17.54
C LEU A 202 -7.31 -2.95 18.68
N GLU A 203 -6.76 -4.11 19.04
CA GLU A 203 -7.23 -4.91 20.18
C GLU A 203 -6.66 -4.45 21.52
N GLY A 204 -5.76 -3.47 21.53
CA GLY A 204 -5.05 -3.04 22.74
C GLY A 204 -4.19 -4.16 23.34
N LYS A 205 -3.81 -5.16 22.54
CA LYS A 205 -2.99 -6.29 23.01
C LYS A 205 -1.52 -5.87 23.03
N GLU A 206 -0.87 -6.07 24.18
CA GLU A 206 0.57 -5.97 24.27
C GLU A 206 1.22 -7.09 23.45
N MET A 207 1.94 -6.72 22.39
CA MET A 207 2.73 -7.67 21.62
C MET A 207 4.00 -8.04 22.38
N ALA A 208 4.35 -9.33 22.33
CA ALA A 208 5.57 -9.81 22.97
C ALA A 208 6.79 -9.03 22.45
N PRO A 209 7.64 -8.48 23.34
CA PRO A 209 8.84 -7.75 22.95
C PRO A 209 9.82 -8.67 22.24
N LEU A 210 10.67 -8.11 21.37
CA LEU A 210 11.74 -8.88 20.75
C LEU A 210 12.96 -8.84 21.67
N LEU A 211 13.47 -10.02 22.06
CA LEU A 211 14.69 -10.16 22.84
C LEU A 211 15.86 -10.47 21.90
N LEU A 212 16.75 -9.49 21.72
CA LEU A 212 17.98 -9.67 20.93
C LEU A 212 19.17 -9.28 21.79
N TRP A 213 20.15 -10.18 21.93
CA TRP A 213 21.40 -9.95 22.68
C TRP A 213 21.17 -9.42 24.11
N GLY A 214 20.13 -9.92 24.79
CA GLY A 214 19.76 -9.50 26.15
C GLY A 214 18.99 -8.18 26.24
N TRP A 215 18.78 -7.49 25.12
CA TRP A 215 18.02 -6.23 25.06
C TRP A 215 16.56 -6.50 24.72
N ARG A 216 15.64 -5.83 25.43
CA ARG A 216 14.20 -5.92 25.23
C ARG A 216 13.75 -4.78 24.31
N TRP A 217 13.48 -5.10 23.05
CA TRP A 217 12.98 -4.15 22.07
C TRP A 217 11.45 -4.14 22.07
N SER A 218 10.85 -2.96 22.09
CA SER A 218 9.38 -2.86 22.01
C SER A 218 8.91 -3.30 20.61
N ALA A 219 7.82 -4.07 20.57
CA ALA A 219 7.29 -4.59 19.31
C ALA A 219 6.94 -3.49 18.29
N PRO A 220 6.34 -2.33 18.66
CA PRO A 220 6.13 -1.23 17.73
C PRO A 220 7.43 -0.66 17.16
N LEU A 221 8.46 -0.51 18.00
CA LEU A 221 9.75 -0.02 17.53
C LEU A 221 10.37 -0.97 16.51
N VAL A 222 10.38 -2.28 16.79
CA VAL A 222 10.88 -3.29 15.86
C VAL A 222 10.07 -3.29 14.55
N HIS A 223 8.75 -3.22 14.65
CA HIS A 223 7.86 -3.17 13.48
C HIS A 223 8.22 -1.99 12.58
N PHE A 224 8.20 -0.78 13.12
CA PHE A 224 8.45 0.42 12.32
C PHE A 224 9.89 0.48 11.82
N LEU A 225 10.89 0.09 12.61
CA LEU A 225 12.28 0.03 12.15
C LEU A 225 12.44 -0.91 10.95
N PHE A 226 11.83 -2.09 11.02
CA PHE A 226 11.84 -3.03 9.89
C PHE A 226 11.17 -2.43 8.65
N GLN A 227 10.01 -1.80 8.80
CA GLN A 227 9.27 -1.23 7.67
C GLN A 227 9.97 0.00 7.07
N PHE A 228 10.60 0.84 7.91
CA PHE A 228 11.44 1.93 7.43
C PHE A 228 12.69 1.42 6.71
N PHE A 229 13.32 0.34 7.20
CA PHE A 229 14.41 -0.32 6.49
C PHE A 229 13.94 -0.89 5.15
N LEU A 230 12.77 -1.51 5.11
CA LEU A 230 12.16 -2.03 3.89
C LEU A 230 11.88 -0.91 2.88
N LEU A 231 11.29 0.21 3.31
CA LEU A 231 11.08 1.39 2.48
C LEU A 231 12.41 2.00 1.99
N GLY A 232 13.38 2.19 2.89
CA GLY A 232 14.68 2.76 2.58
C GLY A 232 15.46 1.93 1.57
N SER A 233 15.45 0.61 1.73
CA SER A 233 16.07 -0.33 0.78
C SER A 233 15.36 -0.30 -0.58
N ALA A 234 14.04 -0.20 -0.62
CA ALA A 234 13.26 -0.08 -1.85
C ALA A 234 13.59 1.22 -2.60
N LEU A 235 13.64 2.35 -1.88
CA LEU A 235 13.99 3.66 -2.46
C LEU A 235 15.42 3.67 -3.01
N PHE A 236 16.37 3.09 -2.27
CA PHE A 236 17.74 2.94 -2.72
C PHE A 236 17.82 2.08 -3.99
N LEU A 237 17.18 0.91 -3.99
CA LEU A 237 17.19 -0.02 -5.10
C LEU A 237 16.48 0.57 -6.33
N TYR A 238 15.38 1.29 -6.13
CA TYR A 238 14.66 1.98 -7.20
C TYR A 238 15.53 3.04 -7.86
N ARG A 239 16.19 3.89 -7.06
CA ARG A 239 17.12 4.91 -7.59
C ARG A 239 18.30 4.28 -8.32
N TRP A 240 18.83 3.16 -7.81
CA TRP A 240 19.87 2.39 -8.47
C TRP A 240 19.39 1.81 -9.81
N ALA A 241 18.18 1.23 -9.84
CA ALA A 241 17.58 0.66 -11.04
C ALA A 241 17.38 1.71 -12.15
N LEU A 242 16.90 2.91 -11.79
CA LEU A 242 16.79 4.03 -12.73
C LEU A 242 18.15 4.44 -13.30
N ARG A 243 19.20 4.52 -12.47
CA ARG A 243 20.57 4.85 -12.91
C ARG A 243 21.14 3.80 -13.85
N ARG A 244 20.89 2.52 -13.59
CA ARG A 244 21.31 1.43 -14.49
C ARG A 244 20.70 1.58 -15.89
N GLY A 245 19.48 2.12 -15.98
CA GLY A 245 18.83 2.43 -17.26
C GLY A 245 19.54 3.50 -18.09
N VAL A 246 20.38 4.33 -17.48
CA VAL A 246 21.19 5.36 -18.17
C VAL A 246 22.47 4.76 -18.77
N SER A 247 23.04 3.74 -18.12
CA SER A 247 24.30 3.11 -18.51
C SER A 247 24.20 2.05 -19.62
N LEU A 248 23.00 1.76 -20.11
CA LEU A 248 22.71 0.72 -21.13
C LEU A 248 22.11 1.36 -22.39
#